data_AF-A0A8T9ZJR0-F1
#
_entry.id   AF-A0A8T9ZJR0-F1
#
_cell.length_a   1.000
_cell.length_b   1.000
_cell.length_c   1.000
_cell.angle_alpha   90.00
_cell.angle_beta   90.00
_cell.angle_gamma   90.00
#
_symmetry.space_group_name_H-M   'P 1'
#
loop_
_entity.id
_entity.type
_entity.pdbx_description
1 polymer ?
#
loop_
_entity_poly.entity_id
_entity_poly.type
_entity_poly.pdbx_seq_one_letter_code
_entity_poly.pdbx_strand_id
1 'polypeptide(L)'
;MSISLTVILISACSNADSTAGSTADGKISKEEFKQIKKGMSMEEVEKIVGGKGEENVNQYNTSLVEYKYPALNGATKDGYVYILFNDGKVDTILDFGLLMNKEQLEQELAAAKENVKTVDWGNKIKEVASSDKSTTEKFDEVSKYAHDYKPSSDEVKQFGNDIIKEYKDKNYIKDISNHEYMLTNIFKSQVVDGNASEKPLKDFAFDFWQNSKYNYRGVENASSSATQANERQMDKALNKMNK
;
A
#
# COMPACT_ATOMS: atom_id res chain seq x y z
N MET A 1 -35.85 -12.36 -41.11
CA MET A 1 -36.26 -12.19 -39.70
C MET A 1 -35.26 -11.20 -39.12
N SER A 2 -35.47 -9.88 -39.10
CA SER A 2 -36.51 -9.11 -38.37
C SER A 2 -36.76 -9.72 -37.00
N ILE A 3 -36.47 -9.03 -35.90
CA ILE A 3 -37.11 -7.75 -35.53
C ILE A 3 -36.11 -6.68 -35.11
N SER A 4 -36.26 -5.53 -35.77
CA SER A 4 -35.75 -4.20 -35.39
C SER A 4 -36.51 -3.70 -34.16
N LEU A 5 -35.83 -3.08 -33.20
CA LEU A 5 -36.49 -2.17 -32.25
C LEU A 5 -35.90 -0.77 -32.42
N THR A 6 -36.46 -0.08 -33.40
CA THR A 6 -36.38 1.37 -33.56
C THR A 6 -37.28 2.01 -32.51
N VAL A 7 -36.72 2.86 -31.66
CA VAL A 7 -37.50 3.86 -30.92
C VAL A 7 -37.08 5.23 -31.48
N ILE A 8 -37.99 5.81 -32.27
CA ILE A 8 -38.00 7.23 -32.64
C ILE A 8 -38.95 7.93 -31.67
N LEU A 9 -38.80 9.26 -31.56
CA LEU A 9 -39.67 10.28 -30.92
C LEU A 9 -39.16 10.72 -29.53
N ILE A 10 -38.94 12.01 -29.20
CA ILE A 10 -39.28 13.30 -29.82
C ILE A 10 -38.26 14.35 -29.32
N SER A 11 -37.84 15.25 -30.22
CA SER A 11 -37.29 16.55 -29.84
C SER A 11 -38.41 17.38 -29.19
N ALA A 12 -38.38 17.51 -27.87
CA ALA A 12 -39.20 18.48 -27.15
C ALA A 12 -38.26 19.48 -26.49
N CYS A 13 -38.15 20.67 -27.09
CA CYS A 13 -37.86 21.87 -26.33
C CYS A 13 -38.93 21.99 -25.26
N SER A 14 -38.59 21.63 -24.03
CA SER A 14 -39.37 21.93 -22.84
C SER A 14 -38.36 22.42 -21.82
N ASN A 15 -38.43 23.70 -21.48
CA ASN A 15 -37.87 24.24 -20.26
C ASN A 15 -38.47 23.43 -19.10
N ALA A 16 -37.75 22.40 -18.67
CA ALA A 16 -37.96 21.74 -17.41
C ALA A 16 -36.74 22.09 -16.56
N ASP A 17 -37.02 22.92 -15.58
CA ASP A 17 -36.17 23.46 -14.55
C ASP A 17 -35.43 22.33 -13.82
N SER A 18 -34.30 21.88 -14.36
CA SER A 18 -33.34 21.06 -13.63
C SER A 18 -32.51 22.02 -12.79
N THR A 19 -33.04 22.38 -11.63
CA THR A 19 -32.26 22.92 -10.51
C THR A 19 -31.39 21.81 -9.91
N ALA A 20 -30.52 21.22 -10.74
CA ALA A 20 -29.28 20.63 -10.28
C ALA A 20 -28.36 21.82 -10.06
N GLY A 21 -28.26 22.24 -8.79
CA GLY A 21 -27.58 23.46 -8.38
C GLY A 21 -26.10 23.44 -8.74
N SER A 22 -25.77 23.88 -9.95
CA SER A 22 -24.48 24.49 -10.25
C SER A 22 -24.41 25.75 -9.40
N THR A 23 -23.81 25.63 -8.22
CA THR A 23 -23.32 26.81 -7.53
C THR A 23 -22.07 27.23 -8.28
N ALA A 24 -22.15 28.34 -9.02
CA ALA A 24 -21.01 28.93 -9.73
C ALA A 24 -19.90 29.45 -8.79
N ASP A 25 -19.77 28.87 -7.60
CA ASP A 25 -18.90 29.26 -6.50
C ASP A 25 -17.71 28.31 -6.29
N GLY A 26 -17.51 27.33 -7.19
CA GLY A 26 -16.37 26.41 -7.16
C GLY A 26 -16.42 25.40 -6.01
N LYS A 27 -17.62 25.12 -5.46
CA LYS A 27 -17.83 24.07 -4.46
C LYS A 27 -18.28 22.77 -5.12
N ILE A 28 -17.89 21.65 -4.51
CA ILE A 28 -18.16 20.31 -5.03
C ILE A 28 -19.16 19.55 -4.15
N SER A 29 -20.19 18.97 -4.76
CA SER A 29 -21.13 18.05 -4.12
C SER A 29 -20.67 16.59 -4.20
N LYS A 30 -21.32 15.71 -3.42
CA LYS A 30 -21.05 14.26 -3.44
C LYS A 30 -21.39 13.63 -4.79
N GLU A 31 -22.41 14.13 -5.46
CA GLU A 31 -22.89 13.64 -6.75
C GLU A 31 -21.94 14.02 -7.90
N GLU A 32 -21.40 15.24 -7.87
CA GLU A 32 -20.40 15.72 -8.83
C GLU A 32 -19.07 15.00 -8.62
N PHE A 33 -18.63 14.86 -7.37
CA PHE A 33 -17.39 14.14 -7.04
C PHE A 33 -17.35 12.71 -7.61
N LYS A 34 -18.47 11.97 -7.53
CA LYS A 34 -18.56 10.60 -8.07
C LYS A 34 -18.41 10.53 -9.60
N GLN A 35 -18.58 11.65 -10.30
CA GLN A 35 -18.44 11.71 -11.76
C GLN A 35 -16.98 11.93 -12.18
N ILE A 36 -16.13 12.48 -11.31
CA ILE A 36 -14.73 12.76 -11.59
C ILE A 36 -13.92 11.46 -11.59
N LYS A 37 -13.09 11.27 -12.62
CA LYS A 37 -12.29 10.06 -12.81
C LYS A 37 -10.86 10.41 -13.22
N LYS A 38 -9.94 9.50 -12.92
CA LYS A 38 -8.55 9.56 -13.40
C LYS A 38 -8.52 9.71 -14.93
N GLY A 39 -7.66 10.58 -15.42
CA GLY A 39 -7.47 10.87 -16.85
C GLY A 39 -8.32 12.02 -17.40
N MET A 40 -9.32 12.51 -16.66
CA MET A 40 -10.11 13.68 -17.07
C MET A 40 -9.24 14.93 -17.15
N SER A 41 -9.55 15.81 -18.09
CA SER A 41 -8.95 17.15 -18.21
C SER A 41 -9.55 18.12 -17.20
N MET A 42 -8.87 19.24 -16.97
CA MET A 42 -9.39 20.30 -16.08
C MET A 42 -10.75 20.83 -16.56
N GLU A 43 -10.93 21.01 -17.87
CA GLU A 43 -12.20 21.48 -18.44
C GLU A 43 -13.36 20.51 -18.19
N GLU A 44 -13.11 19.20 -18.22
CA GLU A 44 -14.12 18.19 -17.89
C GLU A 44 -14.49 18.26 -16.40
N VAL A 45 -13.50 18.47 -15.53
CA VAL A 45 -13.73 18.65 -14.09
C VAL A 45 -14.52 19.93 -13.80
N GLU A 46 -14.15 21.06 -14.41
CA GLU A 46 -14.87 22.33 -14.23
C GLU A 46 -16.33 22.23 -14.71
N LYS A 47 -16.58 21.49 -15.80
CA LYS A 47 -17.96 21.23 -16.27
C LYS A 47 -18.76 20.38 -15.29
N ILE A 48 -18.13 19.43 -14.61
CA ILE A 48 -18.77 18.60 -13.60
C ILE A 48 -19.07 19.41 -12.34
N VAL A 49 -18.09 20.19 -11.85
CA VAL A 49 -18.22 20.94 -10.59
C VAL A 49 -18.98 22.26 -10.77
N GLY A 50 -19.07 22.77 -12.00
CA GLY A 50 -19.73 24.04 -12.30
C GLY A 50 -18.90 25.28 -11.94
N GLY A 51 -17.59 25.12 -11.72
CA GLY A 51 -16.67 26.21 -11.39
C GLY A 51 -15.22 25.75 -11.26
N LYS A 52 -14.30 26.71 -11.23
CA LYS A 52 -12.86 26.49 -11.03
C LYS A 52 -12.53 26.44 -9.54
N GLY A 53 -11.75 25.46 -9.12
CA GLY A 53 -11.24 25.34 -7.74
C GLY A 53 -10.10 26.31 -7.44
N GLU A 54 -9.71 26.40 -6.16
CA GLU A 54 -8.53 27.17 -5.75
C GLU A 54 -7.27 26.46 -6.26
N GLU A 55 -6.52 27.13 -7.15
CA GLU A 55 -5.32 26.57 -7.80
C GLU A 55 -4.08 26.71 -6.92
N ASN A 56 -3.29 25.65 -6.85
CA ASN A 56 -1.95 25.64 -6.29
C ASN A 56 -0.99 24.90 -7.23
N VAL A 57 0.00 25.61 -7.76
CA VAL A 57 1.01 25.05 -8.66
C VAL A 57 2.25 24.66 -7.85
N ASN A 58 2.72 23.42 -8.01
CA ASN A 58 3.94 22.99 -7.33
C ASN A 58 5.16 23.76 -7.87
N GLN A 59 5.87 24.44 -6.97
CA GLN A 59 7.04 25.27 -7.31
C GLN A 59 8.23 24.50 -7.90
N TYR A 60 8.29 23.18 -7.71
CA TYR A 60 9.38 22.31 -8.19
C TYR A 60 8.99 21.49 -9.42
N ASN A 61 7.69 21.25 -9.62
CA ASN A 61 7.18 20.56 -10.79
C ASN A 61 5.92 21.27 -11.30
N THR A 62 6.10 22.17 -12.26
CA THR A 62 5.01 22.97 -12.85
C THR A 62 3.99 22.14 -13.62
N SER A 63 4.29 20.88 -13.94
CA SER A 63 3.37 19.93 -14.57
C SER A 63 2.38 19.32 -13.57
N LEU A 64 2.65 19.50 -12.27
CA LEU A 64 1.80 19.07 -11.17
C LEU A 64 1.01 20.26 -10.62
N VAL A 65 -0.28 20.29 -10.94
CA VAL A 65 -1.21 21.35 -10.53
C VAL A 65 -2.26 20.76 -9.61
N GLU A 66 -2.42 21.35 -8.43
CA GLU A 66 -3.40 20.95 -7.43
C GLU A 66 -4.57 21.94 -7.45
N TYR A 67 -5.80 21.43 -7.45
CA TYR A 67 -7.00 22.23 -7.26
C TYR A 67 -7.74 21.80 -6.01
N LYS A 68 -8.05 22.76 -5.15
CA LYS A 68 -8.87 22.57 -3.95
C LYS A 68 -10.29 23.00 -4.21
N TYR A 69 -11.24 22.10 -3.94
CA TYR A 69 -12.66 22.34 -4.05
C TYR A 69 -13.31 22.21 -2.67
N PRO A 70 -13.85 23.30 -2.08
CA PRO A 70 -14.61 23.21 -0.84
C PRO A 70 -15.86 22.33 -1.03
N ALA A 71 -16.21 21.53 -0.03
CA ALA A 71 -17.39 20.68 -0.07
C ALA A 71 -18.66 21.51 0.08
N LEU A 72 -19.65 21.27 -0.78
CA LEU A 72 -20.96 21.91 -0.69
C LEU A 72 -21.79 21.33 0.47
N ASN A 73 -21.73 20.00 0.65
CA ASN A 73 -22.50 19.23 1.65
C ASN A 73 -21.66 18.09 2.26
N GLY A 74 -20.46 18.45 2.74
CA GLY A 74 -19.48 17.50 3.27
C GLY A 74 -19.92 16.76 4.54
N ALA A 75 -19.28 15.62 4.78
CA ALA A 75 -19.30 14.92 6.07
C ALA A 75 -18.74 15.78 7.21
N THR A 76 -17.88 16.75 6.89
CA THR A 76 -17.40 17.78 7.82
C THR A 76 -17.82 19.18 7.34
N LYS A 77 -17.99 20.11 8.29
CA LYS A 77 -18.45 21.48 8.02
C LYS A 77 -17.51 22.26 7.09
N ASP A 78 -16.20 21.99 7.19
CA ASP A 78 -15.15 22.65 6.41
C ASP A 78 -14.44 21.65 5.47
N GLY A 79 -15.16 20.61 5.03
CA GLY A 79 -14.63 19.59 4.14
C GLY A 79 -14.21 20.14 2.79
N TYR A 80 -13.25 19.49 2.14
CA TYR A 80 -12.81 19.84 0.80
C TYR A 80 -12.22 18.62 0.08
N VAL A 81 -12.02 18.74 -1.23
CA VAL A 81 -11.37 17.73 -2.07
C VAL A 81 -10.16 18.36 -2.75
N TYR A 82 -9.05 17.64 -2.81
CA TYR A 82 -7.94 17.96 -3.70
C TYR A 82 -8.00 17.10 -4.96
N ILE A 83 -7.82 17.74 -6.11
CA ILE A 83 -7.67 17.08 -7.40
C ILE A 83 -6.30 17.47 -7.95
N LEU A 84 -5.40 16.50 -8.00
CA LEU A 84 -4.08 16.68 -8.58
C LEU A 84 -4.11 16.32 -10.06
N PHE A 85 -3.61 17.23 -10.87
CA PHE A 85 -3.37 17.04 -12.28
C PHE A 85 -1.88 16.83 -12.52
N ASN A 86 -1.55 15.82 -13.32
CA ASN A 86 -0.23 15.62 -13.88
C ASN A 86 -0.36 15.60 -15.40
N ASP A 87 0.46 16.40 -16.09
CA ASP A 87 0.38 16.59 -17.54
C ASP A 87 -1.06 16.95 -18.01
N GLY A 88 -1.74 17.81 -17.24
CA GLY A 88 -3.07 18.33 -17.56
C GLY A 88 -4.22 17.33 -17.37
N LYS A 89 -3.96 16.15 -16.78
CA LYS A 89 -4.99 15.13 -16.52
C LYS A 89 -5.07 14.78 -15.04
N VAL A 90 -6.29 14.52 -14.55
CA VAL A 90 -6.53 14.03 -13.18
C VAL A 90 -5.68 12.78 -12.95
N ASP A 91 -4.76 12.86 -12.01
CA ASP A 91 -3.92 11.74 -11.61
C ASP A 91 -4.39 11.17 -10.26
N THR A 92 -4.64 12.04 -9.30
CA THR A 92 -4.96 11.70 -7.92
C THR A 92 -6.11 12.58 -7.41
N ILE A 93 -7.02 11.98 -6.64
CA ILE A 93 -8.15 12.65 -5.99
C ILE A 93 -8.09 12.30 -4.51
N LEU A 94 -8.16 13.31 -3.64
CA LEU A 94 -8.11 13.13 -2.18
C LEU A 94 -9.30 13.82 -1.52
N ASP A 95 -10.05 13.09 -0.72
CA ASP A 95 -11.24 13.58 -0.03
C ASP A 95 -10.93 13.90 1.44
N PHE A 96 -10.97 15.19 1.79
CA PHE A 96 -10.74 15.72 3.13
C PHE A 96 -12.02 16.26 3.76
N GLY A 97 -13.13 15.52 3.70
CA GLY A 97 -14.35 15.89 4.42
C GLY A 97 -15.62 15.94 3.59
N LEU A 98 -15.57 15.60 2.30
CA LEU A 98 -16.73 15.49 1.44
C LEU A 98 -17.53 14.21 1.75
N LEU A 99 -16.92 13.04 1.59
CA LEU A 99 -17.51 11.73 1.93
C LEU A 99 -16.96 11.18 3.24
N MET A 100 -15.67 11.36 3.48
CA MET A 100 -14.96 10.77 4.62
C MET A 100 -14.86 11.74 5.79
N ASN A 101 -14.93 11.24 7.01
CA ASN A 101 -14.56 12.02 8.18
C ASN A 101 -13.03 11.97 8.40
N LYS A 102 -12.53 12.81 9.31
CA LYS A 102 -11.10 12.91 9.62
C LYS A 102 -10.45 11.57 9.98
N GLU A 103 -11.16 10.72 10.73
CA GLU A 103 -10.66 9.42 11.18
C GLU A 103 -10.50 8.42 10.01
N GLN A 104 -11.46 8.42 9.08
CA GLN A 104 -11.40 7.58 7.87
C GLN A 104 -10.27 8.02 6.93
N LEU A 105 -10.08 9.33 6.75
CA LEU A 105 -8.95 9.87 5.99
C LEU A 105 -7.59 9.46 6.61
N GLU A 106 -7.46 9.55 7.94
CA GLU A 106 -6.25 9.14 8.64
C GLU A 106 -5.94 7.65 8.43
N GLN A 107 -6.97 6.80 8.43
CA GLN A 107 -6.84 5.37 8.11
C GLN A 107 -6.43 5.11 6.66
N GLU A 108 -7.05 5.75 5.68
CA GLU A 108 -6.67 5.59 4.26
C GLU A 108 -5.25 6.08 3.98
N LEU A 109 -4.84 7.20 4.58
CA LEU A 109 -3.49 7.72 4.42
C LEU A 109 -2.46 6.81 5.11
N ALA A 110 -2.79 6.21 6.26
CA ALA A 110 -1.94 5.22 6.90
C ALA A 110 -1.78 3.97 6.02
N ALA A 111 -2.88 3.44 5.47
CA ALA A 111 -2.87 2.30 4.57
C ALA A 111 -2.09 2.61 3.27
N ALA A 112 -2.25 3.81 2.69
CA ALA A 112 -1.48 4.23 1.51
C ALA A 112 0.02 4.30 1.81
N LYS A 113 0.43 4.84 2.96
CA LYS A 113 1.83 4.89 3.40
C LYS A 113 2.42 3.49 3.61
N GLU A 114 1.65 2.59 4.20
CA GLU A 114 2.06 1.19 4.40
C GLU A 114 2.21 0.44 3.07
N ASN A 115 1.30 0.67 2.13
CA ASN A 115 1.40 0.12 0.76
C ASN A 115 2.64 0.64 0.04
N VAL A 116 2.95 1.95 0.13
CA VAL A 116 4.17 2.53 -0.48
C VAL A 116 5.44 1.91 0.12
N LYS A 117 5.51 1.76 1.44
CA LYS A 117 6.62 1.05 2.10
C LYS A 117 6.75 -0.40 1.65
N THR A 118 5.62 -1.09 1.50
CA THR A 118 5.58 -2.49 1.05
C THR A 118 6.09 -2.65 -0.37
N VAL A 119 5.69 -1.74 -1.26
CA VAL A 119 6.23 -1.67 -2.63
C VAL A 119 7.74 -1.39 -2.61
N ASP A 120 8.21 -0.50 -1.73
CA ASP A 120 9.63 -0.14 -1.62
C ASP A 120 10.51 -1.33 -1.22
N TRP A 121 10.27 -1.96 -0.06
CA TRP A 121 11.11 -3.09 0.39
C TRP A 121 10.97 -4.31 -0.52
N GLY A 122 9.76 -4.58 -1.02
CA GLY A 122 9.52 -5.72 -1.91
C GLY A 122 10.29 -5.59 -3.23
N ASN A 123 10.32 -4.39 -3.81
CA ASN A 123 11.12 -4.11 -5.00
C ASN A 123 12.62 -4.23 -4.72
N LYS A 124 13.08 -3.76 -3.56
CA LYS A 124 14.50 -3.90 -3.19
C LYS A 124 14.93 -5.35 -3.10
N ILE A 125 14.09 -6.22 -2.52
CA ILE A 125 14.38 -7.65 -2.44
C ILE A 125 14.39 -8.29 -3.83
N LYS A 126 13.43 -7.96 -4.70
CA LYS A 126 13.39 -8.45 -6.09
C LYS A 126 14.62 -8.08 -6.89
N GLU A 127 15.09 -6.84 -6.74
CA GLU A 127 16.32 -6.35 -7.37
C GLU A 127 17.53 -7.19 -6.93
N VAL A 128 17.70 -7.40 -5.62
CA VAL A 128 18.81 -8.19 -5.07
C VAL A 128 18.71 -9.65 -5.49
N ALA A 129 17.51 -10.24 -5.41
CA ALA A 129 17.24 -11.64 -5.77
C ALA A 129 17.59 -11.95 -7.23
N SER A 130 17.30 -11.02 -8.14
CA SER A 130 17.52 -11.16 -9.59
C SER A 130 18.95 -10.89 -10.04
N SER A 131 19.83 -10.44 -9.12
CA SER A 131 21.22 -10.15 -9.46
C SER A 131 22.08 -11.41 -9.61
N ASP A 132 23.20 -11.29 -10.35
CA ASP A 132 24.18 -12.37 -10.53
C ASP A 132 25.08 -12.62 -9.30
N LYS A 133 24.79 -11.95 -8.18
CA LYS A 133 25.53 -12.08 -6.92
C LYS A 133 25.37 -13.46 -6.29
N SER A 134 26.37 -13.86 -5.51
CA SER A 134 26.32 -15.07 -4.69
C SER A 134 25.22 -14.98 -3.62
N THR A 135 24.80 -16.11 -3.07
CA THR A 135 23.82 -16.16 -1.96
C THR A 135 24.30 -15.39 -0.72
N THR A 136 25.61 -15.36 -0.48
CA THR A 136 26.18 -14.58 0.64
C THR A 136 26.08 -13.08 0.38
N GLU A 137 26.46 -12.60 -0.80
CA GLU A 137 26.36 -11.17 -1.15
C GLU A 137 24.90 -10.68 -1.17
N LYS A 138 23.98 -11.50 -1.69
CA LYS A 138 22.54 -11.21 -1.66
C LYS A 138 22.02 -11.09 -0.22
N PHE A 139 22.43 -12.02 0.64
CA PHE A 139 22.11 -11.96 2.07
C PHE A 139 22.66 -10.68 2.71
N ASP A 140 23.94 -10.35 2.48
CA ASP A 140 24.59 -9.20 3.10
C ASP A 140 23.89 -7.88 2.72
N GLU A 141 23.47 -7.73 1.46
CA GLU A 141 22.73 -6.55 1.00
C GLU A 141 21.35 -6.43 1.64
N VAL A 142 20.59 -7.53 1.69
CA VAL A 142 19.26 -7.53 2.33
C VAL A 142 19.39 -7.32 3.84
N SER A 143 20.37 -7.93 4.49
CA SER A 143 20.61 -7.74 5.92
C SER A 143 21.02 -6.32 6.27
N LYS A 144 21.82 -5.66 5.41
CA LYS A 144 22.15 -4.25 5.57
C LYS A 144 20.91 -3.38 5.44
N TYR A 145 20.09 -3.62 4.41
CA TYR A 145 18.84 -2.88 4.22
C TYR A 145 17.85 -3.09 5.38
N ALA A 146 17.69 -4.33 5.86
CA ALA A 146 16.82 -4.68 6.99
C ALA A 146 17.24 -3.99 8.28
N HIS A 147 18.55 -3.83 8.52
CA HIS A 147 19.07 -3.13 9.69
C HIS A 147 18.68 -1.65 9.73
N ASP A 148 18.69 -0.99 8.57
CA ASP A 148 18.38 0.45 8.46
C ASP A 148 16.87 0.71 8.26
N TYR A 149 16.08 -0.35 8.02
CA TYR A 149 14.64 -0.28 7.82
C TYR A 149 13.91 0.18 9.09
N LYS A 150 12.97 1.11 8.94
CA LYS A 150 12.16 1.66 10.05
C LYS A 150 10.71 1.19 9.92
N PRO A 151 10.37 0.00 10.45
CA PRO A 151 9.02 -0.54 10.35
C PRO A 151 8.06 0.23 11.27
N SER A 152 6.77 0.20 10.94
CA SER A 152 5.71 0.50 11.90
C SER A 152 5.47 -0.68 12.86
N SER A 153 4.73 -0.46 13.95
CA SER A 153 4.35 -1.54 14.87
C SER A 153 3.49 -2.61 14.18
N ASP A 154 2.63 -2.20 13.24
CA ASP A 154 1.75 -3.13 12.53
C ASP A 154 2.51 -3.94 11.48
N GLU A 155 3.50 -3.36 10.79
CA GLU A 155 4.43 -4.10 9.94
C GLU A 155 5.20 -5.17 10.73
N VAL A 156 5.68 -4.86 11.94
CA VAL A 156 6.36 -5.85 12.80
C VAL A 156 5.44 -7.00 13.15
N LYS A 157 4.17 -6.72 13.50
CA LYS A 157 3.18 -7.78 13.79
C LYS A 157 2.88 -8.61 12.54
N GLN A 158 2.68 -7.97 11.40
CA GLN A 158 2.41 -8.66 10.13
C GLN A 158 3.58 -9.57 9.76
N PHE A 159 4.81 -9.05 9.76
CA PHE A 159 6.00 -9.84 9.47
C PHE A 159 6.17 -11.00 10.45
N GLY A 160 5.89 -10.77 11.74
CA GLY A 160 5.87 -11.82 12.76
C GLY A 160 4.88 -12.93 12.45
N ASN A 161 3.65 -12.58 12.08
CA ASN A 161 2.63 -13.55 11.68
C ASN A 161 3.02 -14.32 10.43
N ASP A 162 3.60 -13.64 9.44
CA ASP A 162 4.07 -14.26 8.20
C ASP A 162 5.14 -15.33 8.48
N ILE A 163 6.20 -15.00 9.23
CA ILE A 163 7.28 -15.97 9.51
C ILE A 163 6.80 -17.14 10.38
N ILE A 164 5.87 -16.89 11.30
CA ILE A 164 5.23 -17.96 12.11
C ILE A 164 4.44 -18.90 11.20
N LYS A 165 3.70 -18.35 10.23
CA LYS A 165 2.95 -19.15 9.27
C LYS A 165 3.89 -19.99 8.39
N GLU A 166 4.94 -19.39 7.83
CA GLU A 166 5.93 -20.11 7.02
C GLU A 166 6.60 -21.28 7.78
N TYR A 167 6.86 -21.09 9.07
CA TYR A 167 7.40 -22.15 9.92
C TYR A 167 6.36 -23.24 10.22
N LYS A 168 5.13 -22.88 10.60
CA LYS A 168 4.06 -23.84 10.89
C LYS A 168 3.69 -24.69 9.68
N ASP A 169 3.69 -24.08 8.50
CA ASP A 169 3.39 -24.74 7.23
C ASP A 169 4.60 -25.52 6.68
N LYS A 170 5.76 -25.47 7.36
CA LYS A 170 7.01 -26.14 6.96
C LYS A 170 7.50 -25.74 5.56
N ASN A 171 7.29 -24.48 5.19
CA ASN A 171 7.70 -23.93 3.89
C ASN A 171 9.04 -23.18 3.94
N TYR A 172 9.41 -22.60 5.10
CA TYR A 172 10.42 -21.54 5.19
C TYR A 172 11.85 -21.86 4.69
N ILE A 173 12.22 -23.14 4.58
CA ILE A 173 13.50 -23.62 4.00
C ILE A 173 13.29 -24.75 2.98
N LYS A 174 12.07 -24.89 2.45
CA LYS A 174 11.72 -26.00 1.54
C LYS A 174 12.34 -25.84 0.16
N ASP A 175 12.42 -24.62 -0.35
CA ASP A 175 13.03 -24.29 -1.64
C ASP A 175 14.06 -23.17 -1.45
N ILE A 176 15.28 -23.58 -1.07
CA ILE A 176 16.40 -22.66 -0.86
C ILE A 176 16.92 -22.03 -2.16
N SER A 177 16.51 -22.55 -3.33
CA SER A 177 16.92 -22.02 -4.64
C SER A 177 16.09 -20.80 -5.05
N ASN A 178 14.91 -20.61 -4.44
CA ASN A 178 14.08 -19.43 -4.66
C ASN A 178 14.64 -18.23 -3.88
N HIS A 179 15.52 -17.47 -4.54
CA HIS A 179 16.20 -16.32 -3.94
C HIS A 179 15.23 -15.28 -3.38
N GLU A 180 14.21 -14.88 -4.14
CA GLU A 180 13.26 -13.84 -3.70
C GLU A 180 12.51 -14.28 -2.45
N TYR A 181 12.02 -15.52 -2.42
CA TYR A 181 11.34 -16.10 -1.26
C TYR A 181 12.26 -16.15 -0.03
N MET A 182 13.47 -16.70 -0.17
CA MET A 182 14.41 -16.82 0.94
C MET A 182 14.83 -15.44 1.49
N LEU A 183 15.12 -14.49 0.60
CA LEU A 183 15.51 -13.13 0.99
C LEU A 183 14.34 -12.37 1.63
N THR A 184 13.10 -12.61 1.19
CA THR A 184 11.89 -12.06 1.83
C THR A 184 11.76 -12.54 3.27
N ASN A 185 11.93 -13.85 3.51
CA ASN A 185 11.86 -14.44 4.84
C ASN A 185 13.01 -13.96 5.74
N ILE A 186 14.22 -13.81 5.20
CA ILE A 186 15.37 -13.25 5.92
C ILE A 186 15.12 -11.79 6.31
N PHE A 187 14.62 -10.97 5.38
CA PHE A 187 14.28 -9.56 5.63
C PHE A 187 13.25 -9.45 6.76
N LYS A 188 12.10 -10.13 6.62
CA LYS A 188 11.00 -10.07 7.59
C LYS A 188 11.46 -10.51 8.98
N SER A 189 12.16 -11.64 9.09
CA SER A 189 12.61 -12.15 10.38
C SER A 189 13.66 -11.25 11.05
N GLN A 190 14.57 -10.65 10.29
CA GLN A 190 15.54 -9.71 10.84
C GLN A 190 14.87 -8.40 11.30
N VAL A 191 13.90 -7.89 10.55
CA VAL A 191 13.11 -6.72 10.96
C VAL A 191 12.34 -7.00 12.25
N VAL A 192 11.72 -8.18 12.38
CA VAL A 192 10.99 -8.57 13.59
C VAL A 192 11.93 -8.73 14.79
N ASP A 193 13.07 -9.41 14.63
CA ASP A 193 14.07 -9.56 15.70
C ASP A 193 14.59 -8.20 16.18
N GLY A 194 14.84 -7.24 15.28
CA GLY A 194 15.27 -5.89 15.63
C GLY A 194 14.22 -5.09 16.41
N ASN A 195 12.93 -5.26 16.09
CA ASN A 195 11.90 -4.27 16.43
C ASN A 195 10.74 -4.77 17.30
N ALA A 196 10.52 -6.08 17.44
CA ALA A 196 9.44 -6.59 18.29
C ALA A 196 9.68 -6.26 19.78
N SER A 197 8.60 -5.91 20.48
CA SER A 197 8.61 -5.68 21.94
C SER A 197 8.58 -6.99 22.73
N GLU A 198 7.80 -7.95 22.23
CA GLU A 198 7.55 -9.21 22.92
C GLU A 198 8.75 -10.15 22.77
N LYS A 199 9.39 -10.47 23.90
CA LYS A 199 10.56 -11.36 23.93
C LYS A 199 10.32 -12.70 23.21
N PRO A 200 9.17 -13.40 23.39
CA PRO A 200 8.93 -14.63 22.65
C PRO A 200 8.98 -14.45 21.13
N LEU A 201 8.47 -13.32 20.61
CA LEU A 201 8.46 -13.05 19.17
C LEU A 201 9.87 -12.74 18.65
N LYS A 202 10.67 -12.00 19.43
CA LYS A 202 12.10 -11.79 19.12
C LYS A 202 12.86 -13.12 19.08
N ASP A 203 12.72 -13.94 20.12
CA ASP A 203 13.38 -15.25 20.22
C ASP A 203 13.02 -16.13 19.00
N PHE A 204 11.73 -16.19 18.64
CA PHE A 204 11.27 -16.92 17.46
C PHE A 204 11.90 -16.38 16.17
N ALA A 205 11.84 -15.07 15.97
CA ALA A 205 12.33 -14.42 14.75
C ALA A 205 13.84 -14.59 14.58
N PHE A 206 14.61 -14.52 15.67
CA PHE A 206 16.04 -14.76 15.68
C PHE A 206 16.39 -16.18 15.22
N ASP A 207 15.76 -17.21 15.79
CA ASP A 207 16.03 -18.60 15.42
C ASP A 207 15.57 -18.92 13.98
N PHE A 208 14.44 -18.35 13.56
CA PHE A 208 13.96 -18.43 12.18
C PHE A 208 14.95 -17.78 11.20
N TRP A 209 15.46 -16.59 11.53
CA TRP A 209 16.43 -15.86 10.73
C TRP A 209 17.74 -16.64 10.61
N GLN A 210 18.25 -17.20 11.71
CA GLN A 210 19.46 -18.02 11.70
C GLN A 210 19.31 -19.22 10.76
N ASN A 211 18.21 -19.96 10.87
CA ASN A 211 17.96 -21.09 9.99
C ASN A 211 17.86 -20.66 8.52
N SER A 212 17.09 -19.61 8.24
CA SER A 212 16.91 -19.08 6.89
C SER A 212 18.25 -18.65 6.28
N LYS A 213 19.07 -17.91 7.04
CA LYS A 213 20.40 -17.44 6.65
C LYS A 213 21.34 -18.60 6.30
N TYR A 214 21.52 -19.55 7.21
CA TYR A 214 22.55 -20.57 7.04
C TYR A 214 22.17 -21.62 5.99
N ASN A 215 20.87 -21.94 5.87
CA ASN A 215 20.39 -22.81 4.79
C ASN A 215 20.49 -22.13 3.42
N TYR A 216 20.08 -20.87 3.32
CA TYR A 216 20.16 -20.11 2.06
C TYR A 216 21.61 -19.92 1.56
N ARG A 217 22.54 -19.70 2.49
CA ARG A 217 23.98 -19.55 2.17
C ARG A 217 24.69 -20.88 1.94
N GLY A 218 24.00 -22.01 2.08
CA GLY A 218 24.58 -23.35 1.91
C GLY A 218 25.55 -23.76 3.01
N VAL A 219 25.54 -23.07 4.16
CA VAL A 219 26.36 -23.42 5.33
C VAL A 219 25.74 -24.58 6.11
N GLU A 220 24.41 -24.61 6.16
CA GLU A 220 23.61 -25.63 6.82
C GLU A 220 22.61 -26.24 5.84
N ASN A 221 21.92 -27.29 6.26
CA ASN A 221 20.80 -27.86 5.53
C ASN A 221 19.65 -28.24 6.48
N ALA A 222 18.49 -28.57 5.93
CA ALA A 222 17.27 -28.84 6.69
C ALA A 222 17.41 -29.97 7.73
N SER A 223 18.35 -30.88 7.54
CA SER A 223 18.60 -32.02 8.45
C SER A 223 19.72 -31.79 9.45
N SER A 224 20.40 -30.63 9.40
CA SER A 224 21.53 -30.37 10.28
C SER A 224 21.10 -30.21 11.74
N SER A 225 21.99 -30.61 12.66
CA SER A 225 21.73 -30.52 14.10
C SER A 225 21.49 -29.09 14.56
N ALA A 226 22.17 -28.12 13.95
CA ALA A 226 21.97 -26.68 14.17
C ALA A 226 20.57 -26.24 13.73
N THR A 227 20.13 -26.61 12.52
CA THR A 227 18.80 -26.28 12.01
C THR A 227 17.71 -26.81 12.96
N GLN A 228 17.79 -28.09 13.32
CA GLN A 228 16.83 -28.73 14.22
C GLN A 228 16.88 -28.15 15.64
N ALA A 229 18.05 -27.70 16.11
CA ALA A 229 18.17 -27.06 17.41
C ALA A 229 17.42 -25.73 17.45
N ASN A 230 17.55 -24.91 16.42
CA ASN A 230 16.81 -23.65 16.28
C ASN A 230 15.31 -23.91 16.12
N GLU A 231 14.88 -24.95 15.37
CA GLU A 231 13.46 -25.34 15.31
C GLU A 231 12.88 -25.67 16.68
N ARG A 232 13.63 -26.39 17.53
CA ARG A 232 13.21 -26.64 18.92
C ARG A 232 13.10 -25.36 19.75
N GLN A 233 13.88 -24.32 19.47
CA GLN A 233 13.75 -23.03 20.14
C GLN A 233 12.56 -22.24 19.60
N MET A 234 12.31 -22.26 18.30
CA MET A 234 11.10 -21.70 17.69
C MET A 234 9.83 -22.32 18.30
N ASP A 235 9.78 -23.65 18.48
CA ASP A 235 8.65 -24.33 19.13
C ASP A 235 8.45 -23.85 20.58
N LYS A 236 9.54 -23.66 21.34
CA LYS A 236 9.47 -23.13 22.71
C LYS A 236 8.98 -21.69 22.73
N ALA A 237 9.41 -20.87 21.78
CA ALA A 237 8.98 -19.48 21.66
C ALA A 237 7.48 -19.39 21.34
N LEU A 238 6.99 -20.18 20.39
CA LEU A 238 5.56 -20.29 20.07
C LEU A 238 4.73 -20.71 21.28
N ASN A 239 5.19 -21.70 22.04
CA ASN A 239 4.52 -22.14 23.26
C ASN A 239 4.44 -21.07 24.36
N LYS A 240 5.32 -20.07 24.35
CA LYS A 240 5.27 -18.93 25.27
C LYS A 240 4.32 -17.83 24.79
N MET A 241 4.11 -17.69 23.48
CA MET A 241 3.16 -16.70 22.91
C MET A 241 1.69 -17.10 23.14
N ASN A 242 1.42 -18.41 23.18
CA ASN A 242 0.06 -18.95 23.33
C ASN A 242 -0.39 -19.07 24.80
N LYS A 243 0.35 -18.48 25.74
CA LYS A 243 0.06 -18.49 27.18
C LYS A 243 -0.27 -17.09 27.65
#